data_AF-A0A967F5P3-F1
#
_entry.id   AF-A0A967F5P3-F1
#
_cell.length_a   1.000
_cell.length_b   1.000
_cell.length_c   1.000
_cell.angle_alpha   90.00
_cell.angle_beta   90.00
_cell.angle_gamma   90.00
#
_symmetry.space_group_name_H-M   'P 1'
#
loop_
_entity.id
_entity.type
_entity.pdbx_description
1 polymer ?
#
loop_
_entity_poly.entity_id
_entity_poly.type
_entity_poly.pdbx_seq_one_letter_code
_entity_poly.pdbx_strand_id
1 'polypeptide(L)' 'MMSYWCLFLGGVVMFASFFMPGGAAQSGWTSYAPLANIAPSGQTAWLIGMIFLITSSLLGSVNFIV' A
#
# COMPACT_ATOMS: atom_id res chain seq x y z
N MET A 1 1.12 -12.99 15.08
CA MET A 1 0.45 -11.66 15.05
C MET A 1 1.17 -10.61 14.21
N MET A 2 2.35 -10.88 13.63
CA MET A 2 3.04 -9.89 12.78
C MET A 2 2.23 -9.52 11.53
N SER A 3 1.49 -10.47 10.95
CA SER A 3 0.56 -10.21 9.84
C SER A 3 -0.41 -9.06 10.13
N TYR A 4 -1.04 -9.05 11.31
CA TYR A 4 -1.93 -7.97 11.73
C TYR A 4 -1.23 -6.60 11.78
N TRP A 5 0.00 -6.53 12.30
CA TRP A 5 0.74 -5.26 12.38
C TRP A 5 1.18 -4.75 11.00
N CYS A 6 1.55 -5.65 10.08
CA CYS A 6 1.78 -5.28 8.68
C CYS A 6 0.51 -4.74 8.03
N LEU A 7 -0.66 -5.36 8.25
CA LEU A 7 -1.94 -4.87 7.76
C LEU A 7 -2.25 -3.46 8.28
N PHE A 8 -2.08 -3.25 9.59
CA PHE A 8 -2.32 -1.97 10.23
C PHE A 8 -1.39 -0.88 9.68
N LEU A 9 -0.08 -1.14 9.61
CA LEU A 9 0.88 -0.17 9.06
C LEU A 9 0.62 0.13 7.58
N GLY A 10 0.32 -0.88 6.77
CA GLY A 10 -0.06 -0.69 5.37
C GLY A 10 -1.30 0.21 5.22
N GLY A 11 -2.32 -0.01 6.06
CA GLY A 11 -3.50 0.84 6.13
C GLY A 11 -3.18 2.27 6.55
N VAL A 12 -2.37 2.48 7.58
CA VAL A 12 -1.95 3.81 8.04
C VAL A 12 -1.19 4.56 6.96
N VAL A 13 -0.26 3.90 6.24
CA VAL A 13 0.47 4.51 5.12
C VAL A 13 -0.47 4.91 3.99
N MET A 14 -1.45 4.07 3.64
CA MET A 14 -2.47 4.41 2.66
C MET A 14 -3.34 5.59 3.10
N PHE A 15 -3.73 5.65 4.38
CA PHE A 15 -4.47 6.79 4.92
C PHE A 15 -3.62 8.08 4.96
N ALA A 16 -2.33 7.97 5.28
CA ALA A 16 -1.42 9.11 5.28
C ALA A 16 -1.29 9.73 3.88
N SER A 17 -1.44 8.95 2.81
CA SER A 17 -1.38 9.45 1.42
C SER A 17 -2.41 10.55 1.11
N PHE A 18 -3.55 10.59 1.79
CA PHE A 18 -4.56 11.65 1.61
C PHE A 18 -4.05 13.03 2.04
N PHE A 19 -3.10 13.07 2.99
CA PHE A 19 -2.55 14.31 3.52
C PHE A 19 -1.26 14.74 2.80
N MET A 20 -0.79 13.97 1.82
CA MET A 20 0.41 14.29 1.06
C MET A 20 0.14 15.32 -0.05
N PRO A 21 1.16 16.08 -0.48
CA PRO A 21 1.03 16.99 -1.62
C PRO A 21 0.58 16.25 -2.89
N GLY A 22 -0.56 16.65 -3.45
CA GLY A 22 -1.19 15.99 -4.59
C GLY A 22 -2.24 14.93 -4.23
N GLY A 23 -2.52 14.74 -2.93
CA GLY A 23 -3.56 13.85 -2.43
C GLY A 23 -3.21 12.37 -2.58
N ALA A 24 -4.25 11.52 -2.48
CA ALA A 24 -4.13 10.08 -2.60
C ALA A 24 -3.73 9.62 -4.02
N ALA A 25 -3.44 8.33 -4.16
CA ALA A 25 -3.16 7.68 -5.44
C ALA A 25 -4.23 7.98 -6.50
N GLN A 26 -3.78 8.42 -7.67
CA GLN A 26 -4.64 8.94 -8.74
C GLN A 26 -4.54 8.13 -10.05
N SER A 27 -3.63 7.16 -10.13
CA SER A 27 -3.44 6.31 -11.31
C SER A 27 -4.31 5.05 -11.31
N GLY A 28 -5.35 5.02 -10.48
CA GLY A 28 -6.20 3.85 -10.26
C GLY A 28 -5.48 2.71 -9.55
N TRP A 29 -6.23 1.63 -9.27
CA TRP A 29 -5.70 0.45 -8.59
C TRP A 29 -4.74 -0.39 -9.45
N THR A 30 -4.83 -0.27 -10.78
CA THR A 30 -3.96 -0.97 -11.72
C THR A 30 -2.59 -0.33 -11.85
N SER A 31 -2.44 0.95 -11.47
CA SER A 31 -1.17 1.69 -11.48
C SER A 31 -0.40 1.58 -12.81
N TYR A 32 -1.09 1.71 -13.95
CA TYR A 32 -0.48 1.61 -15.27
C TYR A 32 0.52 2.74 -15.56
N ALA A 33 1.63 2.40 -16.22
CA ALA A 33 2.57 3.38 -16.79
C ALA A 33 2.01 3.97 -18.10
N PRO A 34 2.35 5.24 -18.45
CA PRO A 34 3.23 6.16 -17.72
C PRO A 34 2.51 6.93 -16.60
N LEU A 35 1.18 6.82 -16.49
CA LEU A 35 0.38 7.63 -15.58
C LEU A 35 0.82 7.49 -14.11
N ALA A 36 1.17 6.27 -13.67
CA ALA A 36 1.69 6.01 -12.32
C ALA A 36 3.06 6.64 -12.04
N ASN A 37 3.86 6.91 -13.07
CA ASN A 37 5.20 7.47 -12.91
C ASN A 37 5.18 9.01 -12.82
N ILE A 38 4.18 9.64 -13.43
CA ILE A 38 4.00 11.11 -13.40
C ILE A 38 3.05 11.56 -12.30
N ALA A 39 2.39 10.62 -11.60
CA ALA A 39 1.49 10.93 -10.51
C ALA A 39 2.25 11.52 -9.31
N PRO A 40 1.59 12.36 -8.49
CA PRO A 40 2.18 12.91 -7.27
C PRO A 40 2.57 11.85 -6.24
N SER A 41 3.25 12.32 -5.19
CA SER A 41 3.83 11.49 -4.11
C SER A 41 2.86 10.51 -3.42
N GLY A 42 1.54 10.78 -3.47
CA GLY A 42 0.52 9.85 -2.99
C GLY A 42 0.53 8.48 -3.69
N GLN A 43 0.93 8.43 -4.96
CA GLN A 43 1.09 7.15 -5.68
C GLN A 43 2.23 6.32 -5.09
N THR A 44 3.34 6.95 -4.69
CA THR A 44 4.47 6.27 -4.04
C THR A 44 4.08 5.77 -2.65
N ALA A 45 3.36 6.56 -1.86
CA ALA A 45 2.87 6.11 -0.55
C ALA A 45 1.90 4.93 -0.67
N TRP A 46 1.04 4.94 -1.68
CA TRP A 46 0.16 3.81 -1.98
C TRP A 46 0.95 2.52 -2.30
N LEU A 47 2.03 2.62 -3.09
CA LEU A 47 2.92 1.48 -3.37
C LEU A 47 3.61 0.96 -2.10
N ILE A 48 4.07 1.85 -1.21
CA ILE A 48 4.64 1.46 0.08
C ILE A 48 3.59 0.73 0.93
N GLY A 49 2.35 1.23 0.96
CA GLY A 49 1.22 0.55 1.62
C GLY A 49 0.96 -0.85 1.06
N MET A 50 1.03 -1.02 -0.27
CA MET A 50 0.88 -2.32 -0.93
C MET A 50 1.95 -3.33 -0.52
N ILE A 51 3.21 -2.89 -0.32
CA ILE A 51 4.27 -3.77 0.18
C ILE A 51 3.87 -4.38 1.53
N PHE A 52 3.40 -3.55 2.47
CA PHE A 52 2.96 -4.02 3.78
C PHE A 52 1.73 -4.95 3.71
N LEU A 53 0.76 -4.64 2.85
CA LEU A 53 -0.43 -5.48 2.65
C LEU A 53 -0.07 -6.86 2.08
N ILE A 54 0.83 -6.90 1.10
CA ILE A 54 1.30 -8.16 0.50
C ILE A 54 2.07 -8.97 1.54
N THR A 55 2.97 -8.36 2.31
CA THR A 55 3.68 -9.03 3.41
C THR A 55 2.72 -9.56 4.47
N SER A 56 1.69 -8.79 4.85
CA SER A 56 0.65 -9.25 5.79
C SER A 56 -0.03 -10.52 5.29
N SER A 57 -0.48 -10.53 4.03
CA SER A 57 -1.16 -11.67 3.42
C SER A 57 -0.26 -12.90 3.31
N LEU A 58 1.02 -12.73 2.94
CA LEU A 58 2.01 -13.81 2.89
C LEU A 58 2.27 -14.42 4.28
N LEU A 59 2.50 -13.58 5.30
CA LEU A 59 2.70 -14.06 6.66
C LEU A 59 1.43 -14.74 7.18
N GLY A 60 0.26 -14.20 6.87
CA GLY A 60 -1.03 -14.78 7.23
C GLY A 60 -1.24 -16.15 6.61
N SER A 61 -1.01 -16.30 5.30
CA SER A 61 -1.20 -17.58 4.60
C SER A 61 -0.26 -18.67 5.12
N VAL A 62 1.00 -18.33 5.40
CA VAL A 62 1.97 -19.27 6.00
C VAL A 62 1.49 -19.74 7.38
N ASN A 63 0.96 -18.84 8.21
CA ASN A 63 0.41 -19.22 9.53
C ASN A 63 -0.88 -20.05 9.46
N PHE A 64 -1.63 -19.99 8.35
CA PHE A 64 -2.85 -20.80 8.17
C PHE A 64 -2.56 -22.20 7.62
N ILE A 65 -1.52 -22.33 6.80
CA ILE A 65 -1.17 -23.61 6.15
C ILE A 65 -0.35 -24.51 7.08
N VAL A 66 0.51 -23.92 7.91
CA VAL A 66 1.36 -24.63 8.89
C VAL A 66 0.60 -24.82 10.19
#